data_AF-A0A4V5P7N0-F1
#
_entry.id   AF-A0A4V5P7N0-F1
#
_cell.length_a   1.000
_cell.length_b   1.000
_cell.length_c   1.000
_cell.angle_alpha   90.00
_cell.angle_beta   90.00
_cell.angle_gamma   90.00
#
_symmetry.space_group_name_H-M   'P 1'
#
loop_
_entity.id
_entity.type
_entity.pdbx_description
1 polymer ?
#
loop_
_entity_poly.entity_id
_entity_poly.type
_entity_poly.pdbx_seq_one_letter_code
_entity_poly.pdbx_strand_id
1 'polypeptide(L)'
;DLEGVDIILGVCSSGLLVYKDKLRINRFPWPKVLKISYKRSSFFIKIRPGEQEQYESTIGFKLPSYRAAKKLWKVCVEHHTFFRLTSTDTIPKSKFLALGSKFRYSGRTQAQTRQASALIDRPAPHFERTASKRASRSLDGGLY
;
A
#
# COMPACT_ATOMS: atom_id res chain seq x y z
N ASP A 1 -13.94 -0.59 -15.09
CA ASP A 1 -12.87 0.06 -15.87
C ASP A 1 -13.45 1.33 -16.51
N LEU A 2 -12.64 2.22 -17.08
CA LEU A 2 -13.05 3.15 -18.14
C LEU A 2 -13.85 2.42 -19.24
N GLU A 3 -13.65 1.11 -19.42
CA GLU A 3 -14.45 0.19 -20.26
C GLU A 3 -15.56 -0.61 -19.53
N GLY A 4 -15.88 -0.28 -18.27
CA GLY A 4 -16.97 -0.96 -17.53
C GLY A 4 -16.62 -2.31 -16.88
N VAL A 5 -15.38 -2.79 -16.97
CA VAL A 5 -14.96 -4.07 -16.34
C VAL A 5 -14.91 -3.99 -14.81
N ASP A 6 -15.54 -4.94 -14.13
CA ASP A 6 -15.43 -5.08 -12.68
C ASP A 6 -14.05 -5.61 -12.27
N ILE A 7 -13.37 -4.83 -11.44
CA ILE A 7 -12.02 -5.10 -10.96
C ILE A 7 -11.95 -4.85 -9.47
N ILE A 8 -11.09 -5.60 -8.79
CA ILE A 8 -10.84 -5.48 -7.36
C ILE A 8 -9.42 -4.95 -7.16
N LEU A 9 -9.28 -3.92 -6.32
CA LEU A 9 -8.01 -3.31 -5.97
C LEU A 9 -7.60 -3.72 -4.55
N GLY A 10 -6.43 -4.33 -4.41
CA GLY A 10 -5.84 -4.72 -3.13
C GLY A 10 -4.55 -3.96 -2.84
N VAL A 11 -4.35 -3.53 -1.59
CA VAL A 11 -3.12 -2.85 -1.16
C VAL A 11 -2.40 -3.74 -0.16
N CYS A 12 -1.10 -3.99 -0.37
CA CYS A 12 -0.29 -4.78 0.55
C CYS A 12 1.09 -4.15 0.77
N SER A 13 1.91 -4.78 1.62
CA SER A 13 3.27 -4.31 1.92
C SER A 13 4.16 -4.20 0.68
N SER A 14 3.92 -5.04 -0.33
CA SER A 14 4.76 -5.10 -1.52
C SER A 14 4.29 -4.21 -2.68
N GLY A 15 3.03 -3.75 -2.68
CA GLY A 15 2.47 -3.01 -3.81
C GLY A 15 0.95 -2.91 -3.82
N LEU A 16 0.44 -2.32 -4.91
CA LEU A 16 -0.96 -2.34 -5.30
C LEU A 16 -1.20 -3.54 -6.25
N LEU A 17 -2.31 -4.24 -6.07
CA LEU A 17 -2.70 -5.44 -6.78
C LEU A 17 -4.04 -5.20 -7.47
N VAL A 18 -4.18 -5.69 -8.69
CA VAL A 18 -5.44 -5.65 -9.44
C VAL A 18 -5.88 -7.08 -9.72
N TYR A 19 -7.11 -7.38 -9.37
CA TYR A 19 -7.75 -8.65 -9.61
C TYR A 19 -8.97 -8.47 -10.51
N LYS A 20 -9.19 -9.46 -11.37
CA LYS A 20 -10.39 -9.63 -12.18
C LYS A 20 -10.79 -11.09 -12.08
N ASP A 21 -12.06 -11.38 -11.80
CA ASP A 21 -12.56 -12.75 -11.69
C ASP A 21 -11.75 -13.63 -10.72
N LYS A 22 -11.32 -13.03 -9.60
CA LYS A 22 -10.43 -13.63 -8.57
C LYS A 22 -9.00 -13.93 -9.05
N LEU A 23 -8.68 -13.70 -10.32
CA LEU A 23 -7.34 -13.82 -10.88
C LEU A 23 -6.57 -12.50 -10.74
N ARG A 24 -5.31 -12.57 -10.32
CA ARG A 24 -4.44 -11.39 -10.27
C ARG A 24 -3.95 -11.04 -11.66
N ILE A 25 -4.45 -9.94 -12.22
CA ILE A 25 -4.10 -9.49 -13.58
C ILE A 25 -2.91 -8.53 -13.60
N ASN A 26 -2.73 -7.72 -12.55
CA ASN A 26 -1.67 -6.72 -12.52
C ASN A 26 -1.13 -6.51 -11.10
N ARG A 27 0.15 -6.14 -11.04
CA ARG A 27 0.86 -5.79 -9.81
C ARG A 27 1.70 -4.55 -10.04
N PHE A 28 1.56 -3.58 -9.14
CA PHE A 28 2.33 -2.34 -9.12
C PHE A 28 3.19 -2.30 -7.85
N PRO A 29 4.46 -2.74 -7.91
CA PRO A 29 5.36 -2.72 -6.77
C PRO A 29 5.66 -1.29 -6.33
N TRP A 30 5.71 -1.00 -5.03
CA TRP A 30 6.00 0.34 -4.53
C TRP A 30 7.27 0.99 -5.11
N PRO A 31 8.39 0.25 -5.34
CA PRO A 31 9.57 0.84 -5.96
C PRO A 31 9.33 1.40 -7.37
N LYS A 32 8.41 0.81 -8.15
CA LYS A 32 8.05 1.27 -9.50
C LYS A 32 7.03 2.40 -9.50
N VAL A 33 6.30 2.62 -8.41
CA VAL A 33 5.27 3.65 -8.31
C VAL A 33 5.91 5.03 -8.08
N LEU A 34 5.71 5.93 -9.03
CA LEU A 34 6.22 7.31 -9.01
C LEU A 34 5.27 8.27 -8.30
N LYS A 35 3.97 8.18 -8.61
CA LYS A 35 2.97 9.11 -8.12
C LYS A 35 1.63 8.41 -7.93
N ILE A 36 0.96 8.78 -6.84
CA ILE A 36 -0.38 8.30 -6.49
C ILE A 36 -1.29 9.53 -6.36
N SER A 37 -2.37 9.59 -7.13
CA SER A 37 -3.32 10.71 -7.12
C SER A 37 -4.75 10.24 -7.26
N TYR A 38 -5.70 11.12 -6.97
CA TYR A 38 -7.12 10.86 -7.22
C TYR A 38 -7.82 12.17 -7.61
N LYS A 39 -8.89 12.06 -8.41
CA LYS A 39 -9.76 13.18 -8.82
C LYS A 39 -11.19 12.68 -8.87
N ARG A 40 -12.09 13.30 -8.10
CA ARG A 40 -13.48 12.86 -7.92
C ARG A 40 -13.52 11.37 -7.49
N SER A 41 -14.17 10.50 -8.26
CA SER A 41 -14.19 9.05 -8.03
C SER A 41 -13.15 8.27 -8.84
N SER A 42 -12.20 8.95 -9.48
CA SER A 42 -11.12 8.30 -10.23
C SER A 42 -9.82 8.32 -9.43
N PHE A 43 -9.11 7.20 -9.44
CA PHE A 43 -7.82 6.99 -8.80
C PHE A 43 -6.76 6.76 -9.89
N PHE A 44 -5.56 7.32 -9.73
CA PHE A 44 -4.51 7.25 -10.74
C PHE A 44 -3.17 6.87 -10.10
N ILE A 45 -2.42 6.03 -10.81
CA ILE A 45 -1.04 5.71 -10.49
C ILE A 45 -0.17 6.01 -11.70
N LYS A 46 0.97 6.65 -11.47
CA LYS A 46 2.04 6.79 -12.46
C LYS A 46 3.17 5.86 -12.06
N ILE A 47 3.63 5.04 -13.00
CA ILE A 47 4.72 4.08 -12.79
C ILE A 47 5.91 4.41 -13.68
N ARG A 48 7.12 4.03 -13.23
CA ARG A 48 8.32 4.11 -14.06
C ARG A 48 8.20 3.14 -15.24
N PRO A 49 8.71 3.51 -16.42
CA PRO A 49 8.92 2.57 -17.52
C PRO A 49 9.74 1.36 -17.03
N GLY A 50 9.37 0.16 -17.47
CA GLY A 50 10.16 -1.05 -17.29
C GLY A 50 11.12 -1.28 -18.46
N GLU A 51 11.93 -2.33 -18.41
CA GLU A 51 12.79 -2.73 -19.55
C GLU A 51 12.00 -2.99 -20.84
N GLN A 52 10.74 -3.44 -20.72
CA GLN A 52 9.87 -3.73 -21.86
C GLN A 52 8.90 -2.58 -22.21
N GLU A 53 8.71 -1.60 -21.32
CA GLU A 53 7.78 -0.49 -21.51
C GLU A 53 8.59 0.80 -21.64
N GLN A 54 8.76 1.32 -22.86
CA GLN A 54 9.63 2.48 -23.14
C GLN A 54 9.12 3.82 -22.58
N TYR A 55 7.89 3.88 -22.05
CA TYR A 55 7.27 5.14 -21.63
C TYR A 55 6.66 5.07 -20.22
N GLU A 56 6.58 6.23 -19.56
CA GLU A 56 5.86 6.37 -18.28
C GLU A 56 4.36 6.08 -18.48
N SER A 57 3.90 4.96 -17.92
CA SER A 57 2.49 4.60 -17.95
C SER A 57 1.72 5.25 -16.79
N THR A 58 0.60 5.92 -17.11
CA THR A 58 -0.39 6.38 -16.13
C THR A 58 -1.63 5.51 -16.22
N ILE A 59 -1.92 4.77 -15.14
CA ILE A 59 -3.06 3.86 -15.06
C ILE A 59 -4.15 4.53 -14.23
N GLY A 60 -5.37 4.56 -14.76
CA GLY A 60 -6.55 5.13 -14.12
C GLY A 60 -7.57 4.06 -13.74
N PHE A 61 -8.16 4.20 -12.56
CA PHE A 61 -9.21 3.34 -12.04
C PHE A 61 -10.43 4.17 -11.65
N LYS A 62 -11.62 3.74 -12.08
CA LYS A 62 -12.88 4.34 -11.66
C LYS A 62 -13.42 3.59 -10.44
N LEU A 63 -13.69 4.30 -9.35
CA LEU A 63 -14.28 3.73 -8.14
C LEU A 63 -15.76 4.10 -8.00
N PRO A 64 -16.54 3.35 -7.19
CA PRO A 64 -17.96 3.61 -7.00
C PRO A 64 -18.28 5.00 -6.41
N SER A 65 -17.36 5.58 -5.64
CA SER A 65 -17.58 6.90 -5.02
C SER A 65 -16.29 7.68 -4.79
N TYR A 66 -16.40 8.99 -4.60
CA TYR A 66 -15.26 9.83 -4.22
C TYR A 66 -14.68 9.43 -2.86
N ARG A 67 -15.53 8.93 -1.93
CA ARG A 67 -15.10 8.48 -0.61
C ARG A 67 -14.23 7.23 -0.72
N ALA A 68 -14.62 6.28 -1.57
CA ALA A 68 -13.82 5.09 -1.87
C ALA A 68 -12.48 5.49 -2.50
N ALA A 69 -12.49 6.40 -3.49
CA ALA A 69 -11.26 6.85 -4.15
C ALA A 69 -10.31 7.54 -3.17
N LYS A 70 -10.84 8.42 -2.31
CA LYS A 70 -10.07 9.09 -1.25
C LYS A 70 -9.51 8.10 -0.22
N LYS A 71 -10.29 7.10 0.19
CA LYS A 71 -9.86 6.05 1.13
C LYS A 71 -8.71 5.25 0.54
N LEU A 72 -8.87 4.73 -0.68
CA LEU A 72 -7.82 3.99 -1.39
C LEU A 72 -6.56 4.84 -1.53
N TRP A 73 -6.70 6.09 -1.94
CA TRP A 73 -5.57 7.00 -2.07
C TRP A 73 -4.80 7.19 -0.76
N LYS A 74 -5.48 7.40 0.36
CA LYS A 74 -4.82 7.52 1.68
C LYS A 74 -4.04 6.26 2.03
N VAL A 75 -4.67 5.09 1.89
CA VAL A 75 -4.05 3.79 2.21
C VAL A 75 -2.82 3.54 1.33
N CYS A 76 -2.91 3.82 0.02
CA CYS A 76 -1.79 3.68 -0.90
C CYS A 76 -0.65 4.65 -0.57
N VAL A 77 -0.94 5.92 -0.24
CA VAL A 77 0.09 6.89 0.18
C VAL A 77 0.81 6.43 1.45
N GLU A 78 0.06 5.92 2.43
CA GLU A 78 0.62 5.39 3.68
C GLU A 78 1.51 4.18 3.43
N HIS A 79 1.04 3.18 2.68
CA HIS A 79 1.82 1.98 2.40
C HIS A 79 3.05 2.28 1.54
N HIS A 80 2.88 3.10 0.50
CA HIS A 80 4.00 3.53 -0.34
C HIS A 80 5.07 4.23 0.50
N THR A 81 4.68 5.16 1.38
CA THR A 81 5.63 5.88 2.22
C THR A 81 6.27 4.97 3.26
N PHE A 82 5.47 4.19 3.99
CA PHE A 82 5.91 3.37 5.12
C PHE A 82 6.90 2.28 4.70
N PHE A 83 6.64 1.61 3.57
CA PHE A 83 7.47 0.49 3.09
C PHE A 83 8.60 0.91 2.15
N ARG A 84 8.49 2.06 1.47
CA ARG A 84 9.52 2.50 0.50
C ARG A 84 10.54 3.45 1.10
N LEU A 85 10.13 4.43 1.91
CA LEU A 85 11.02 5.51 2.31
C LEU A 85 11.88 5.11 3.52
N THR A 86 13.20 5.30 3.40
CA THR A 86 14.16 5.14 4.49
C THR A 86 14.03 6.24 5.54
N SER A 87 13.53 7.42 5.16
CA SER A 87 13.13 8.52 6.03
C SER A 87 11.94 9.27 5.41
N THR A 88 11.10 9.90 6.23
CA THR A 88 10.02 10.76 5.71
C THR A 88 10.62 11.99 5.01
N ASP A 89 10.22 12.27 3.76
CA ASP A 89 10.66 13.47 3.03
C ASP A 89 10.44 14.74 3.88
N THR A 90 11.37 15.68 3.79
CA THR A 90 11.30 16.97 4.49
C THR A 90 10.00 17.69 4.16
N ILE A 91 9.31 18.18 5.19
CA ILE A 91 8.03 18.87 5.08
C ILE A 91 8.20 20.05 4.10
N PRO A 92 7.52 20.07 2.94
CA PRO A 92 7.60 21.21 2.05
C PRO A 92 7.00 22.43 2.77
N LYS A 93 7.74 23.55 2.78
CA LYS A 93 7.27 24.82 3.36
C LYS A 93 5.86 25.13 2.83
N SER A 94 4.93 25.35 3.74
CA SER A 94 3.49 25.50 3.46
C SER A 94 3.23 26.47 2.31
N LYS A 95 2.67 25.97 1.19
CA LYS A 95 2.06 26.83 0.18
C LYS A 95 0.70 27.26 0.72
N PHE A 96 0.53 28.55 0.96
CA PHE A 96 -0.74 29.13 1.38
C PHE A 96 -1.84 28.77 0.36
N LEU A 97 -3.01 28.38 0.86
CA LEU A 97 -4.25 28.08 0.12
C LEU A 97 -4.19 26.92 -0.90
N ALA A 98 -4.09 25.68 -0.42
CA ALA A 98 -4.38 24.50 -1.24
C ALA A 98 -5.78 23.93 -0.93
N LEU A 99 -6.68 23.97 -1.93
CA LEU A 99 -7.99 23.32 -1.91
C LEU A 99 -7.82 21.84 -2.26
N GLY A 100 -8.08 20.94 -1.30
CA GLY A 100 -7.96 19.50 -1.49
C GLY A 100 -7.47 18.74 -0.26
N SER A 101 -7.37 17.42 -0.37
CA SER A 101 -6.85 16.57 0.71
C SER A 101 -5.34 16.77 0.88
N LYS A 102 -4.91 17.37 1.99
CA LYS A 102 -3.49 17.58 2.35
C LYS A 102 -2.86 16.39 3.11
N PHE A 103 -3.51 15.22 3.09
CA PHE A 103 -3.01 14.05 3.82
C PHE A 103 -1.59 13.69 3.39
N ARG A 104 -0.73 13.52 4.38
CA ARG A 104 0.64 13.04 4.25
C ARG A 104 0.86 12.02 5.35
N TYR A 105 1.71 11.05 5.08
CA TYR A 105 2.18 10.15 6.12
C TYR A 105 3.06 10.92 7.11
N SER A 106 2.73 10.86 8.40
CA SER A 106 3.43 11.58 9.47
C SER A 106 4.01 10.64 10.55
N GLY A 107 3.97 9.32 10.31
CA GLY A 107 4.47 8.32 11.24
C GLY A 107 5.95 7.96 11.01
N ARG A 108 6.47 7.03 11.81
CA ARG A 108 7.79 6.44 11.60
C ARG A 108 7.73 5.37 10.52
N THR A 109 8.62 5.43 9.52
CA THR A 109 8.68 4.41 8.48
C THR A 109 9.18 3.06 9.05
N GLN A 110 9.01 1.97 8.29
CA GLN A 110 9.53 0.67 8.70
C GLN A 110 11.04 0.69 8.91
N ALA A 111 11.77 1.42 8.04
CA ALA A 111 13.22 1.57 8.14
C ALA A 111 13.62 2.29 9.44
N GLN A 112 12.97 3.41 9.77
CA GLN A 112 13.21 4.15 11.02
C GLN A 112 12.92 3.29 12.24
N THR A 113 11.82 2.52 12.22
CA THR A 113 11.44 1.63 13.32
C THR A 113 12.48 0.52 13.51
N ARG A 114 12.98 -0.08 12.43
CA ARG A 114 14.04 -1.10 12.47
C ARG A 114 15.36 -0.53 12.98
N GLN A 115 15.77 0.65 12.50
CA GLN A 115 16.98 1.33 12.96
C GLN A 115 16.91 1.66 14.46
N ALA A 116 15.81 2.27 14.90
CA ALA A 116 15.61 2.58 16.31
C ALA A 116 15.63 1.31 17.17
N SER A 117 15.08 0.20 16.68
CA SER A 117 15.11 -1.09 17.38
C SER A 117 16.50 -1.70 17.46
N ALA A 118 17.32 -1.54 16.42
CA ALA A 118 18.70 -2.04 16.38
C ALA A 118 19.64 -1.30 17.34
N LEU A 119 19.30 -0.06 17.73
CA LEU A 119 20.06 0.75 18.68
C LEU A 119 19.64 0.50 20.15
N ILE A 120 18.69 -0.40 20.41
CA ILE A 120 18.23 -0.70 21.77
C ILE A 120 19.27 -1.60 22.44
N ASP A 121 20.05 -1.02 23.36
CA ASP A 121 21.05 -1.73 24.16
C ASP A 121 20.47 -2.23 25.51
N ARG A 122 19.36 -2.97 25.45
CA ARG A 122 18.77 -3.59 26.65
C ARG A 122 18.60 -5.09 26.44
N PRO A 123 18.85 -5.92 27.46
CA PRO A 123 18.60 -7.35 27.35
C PRO A 123 17.13 -7.61 27.00
N ALA A 124 16.91 -8.60 26.14
CA ALA A 124 15.55 -9.01 25.77
C ALA A 124 14.80 -9.40 27.05
N PRO A 125 13.56 -8.92 27.26
CA PRO A 125 12.78 -9.30 28.43
C PRO A 125 12.58 -10.82 28.42
N HIS A 126 12.69 -11.45 29.59
CA HIS A 126 12.33 -12.86 29.73
C HIS A 126 10.84 -13.00 29.43
N PHE A 127 10.52 -13.78 28.41
CA PHE A 127 9.14 -14.05 28.04
C PHE A 127 9.01 -15.50 27.61
N GLU A 128 8.06 -16.19 28.21
CA GLU A 128 7.71 -17.56 27.84
C GLU A 128 6.64 -17.48 26.76
N ARG A 129 6.97 -17.88 25.52
CA ARG A 129 5.97 -17.94 24.43
C ARG A 129 5.06 -19.13 24.67
N THR A 130 3.88 -18.90 25.24
CA THR A 130 2.84 -19.93 25.19
C THR A 130 2.28 -19.99 23.78
N ALA A 131 2.27 -21.19 23.18
CA ALA A 131 1.59 -21.40 21.90
C ALA A 131 0.13 -20.95 22.01
N SER A 132 -0.34 -20.18 21.03
CA SER A 132 -1.75 -19.83 20.93
C SER A 132 -2.56 -21.13 20.84
N LYS A 133 -3.47 -21.37 21.79
CA LYS A 133 -4.50 -22.42 21.71
C LYS A 133 -5.54 -22.06 20.63
N ARG A 134 -5.11 -21.86 19.39
CA ARG A 134 -6.02 -21.94 18.25
C ARG A 134 -6.10 -23.41 17.92
N ALA A 135 -7.18 -24.06 18.35
CA ALA A 135 -7.53 -25.38 17.89
C ALA A 135 -7.51 -25.35 16.36
N SER A 136 -6.48 -25.92 15.75
CA SER A 136 -6.47 -26.25 14.35
C SER A 136 -7.52 -27.33 14.17
N ARG A 137 -8.76 -26.94 13.87
CA ARG A 137 -9.71 -27.84 13.21
C ARG A 137 -9.26 -27.96 11.76
N SER A 138 -8.16 -28.67 11.54
CA SER A 138 -7.95 -29.35 10.28
C SER A 138 -9.07 -30.39 10.19
N LEU A 139 -10.09 -30.07 9.41
CA LEU A 139 -11.00 -31.06 8.85
C LEU A 139 -10.18 -31.82 7.81
N ASP A 140 -9.60 -32.94 8.23
CA ASP A 140 -8.99 -33.95 7.38
C ASP A 140 -9.23 -35.24 8.15
N GLY A 141 -9.82 -36.30 7.65
CA GLY A 141 -10.34 -36.69 6.35
C GLY A 141 -10.92 -38.07 6.64
N GLY A 142 -12.06 -38.42 6.05
CA GLY A 142 -12.72 -39.69 6.35
C GLY A 142 -11.79 -40.88 6.09
N LEU A 143 -11.87 -41.89 6.95
CA LEU A 143 -11.57 -43.30 6.62
C LEU A 143 -12.13 -44.20 7.73
N TYR A 144 -12.78 -45.28 7.27
CA TYR A 144 -13.46 -46.41 7.93
C TYR A 144 -14.89 -46.18 8.41
#